data_AF-A0A3A0F1Z3-F1
#
_entry.id   AF-A0A3A0F1Z3-F1
#
_cell.length_a   1.000
_cell.length_b   1.000
_cell.length_c   1.000
_cell.angle_alpha   90.00
_cell.angle_beta   90.00
_cell.angle_gamma   90.00
#
_symmetry.space_group_name_H-M   'P 1'
#
loop_
_entity.id
_entity.type
_entity.pdbx_description
1 polymer ?
#
loop_
_entity_poly.entity_id
_entity_poly.type
_entity_poly.pdbx_seq_one_letter_code
_entity_poly.pdbx_strand_id
1 'polypeptide(L)' 'MSAGATDPRVGLCSACRFARVQRSAKGSVFWRCARAAEDDRLRPYPPLPVRACVAFEAGAPPESNRPEP' A
#
# COMPACT_ATOMS: atom_id res chain seq x y z
N MET A 1 -8.68 -16.62 -13.97
CA MET A 1 -7.83 -16.65 -12.75
C MET A 1 -7.06 -15.35 -12.71
N SER A 2 -7.65 -14.28 -12.16
CA SER A 2 -7.02 -12.96 -12.14
C SER A 2 -6.20 -12.83 -10.88
N ALA A 3 -4.93 -13.26 -10.95
CA ALA A 3 -3.95 -12.82 -9.99
C ALA A 3 -3.85 -11.28 -10.13
N GLY A 4 -4.28 -10.56 -9.11
CA GLY A 4 -4.23 -9.10 -9.08
C GLY A 4 -2.84 -8.64 -9.49
N ALA A 5 -2.77 -7.88 -10.60
CA ALA A 5 -1.52 -7.40 -11.14
C ALA A 5 -0.85 -6.50 -10.09
N THR A 6 0.20 -7.04 -9.48
CA THR A 6 0.98 -6.36 -8.46
C THR A 6 2.00 -5.47 -9.19
N ASP A 7 2.07 -4.17 -8.89
CA ASP A 7 3.07 -3.27 -9.48
C ASP A 7 4.47 -3.66 -8.97
N PRO A 8 5.44 -3.97 -9.86
CA PRO A 8 6.77 -4.45 -9.45
C PRO A 8 7.60 -3.42 -8.68
N ARG A 9 7.30 -2.13 -8.77
CA ARG A 9 7.97 -1.05 -8.02
C ARG A 9 7.50 -0.99 -6.57
N VAL A 10 6.28 -1.44 -6.31
CA VAL A 10 5.64 -1.43 -4.98
C VAL A 10 5.66 -2.82 -4.35
N GLY A 11 5.56 -3.87 -5.17
CA GLY A 11 5.34 -5.24 -4.72
C GLY A 11 3.94 -5.42 -4.14
N LEU A 12 3.80 -6.38 -3.23
CA LEU A 12 2.51 -6.85 -2.69
C LEU A 12 1.60 -5.73 -2.19
N CYS A 13 2.17 -4.64 -1.67
CA CYS A 13 1.38 -3.50 -1.19
C CYS A 13 0.48 -2.86 -2.28
N SER A 14 0.80 -3.00 -3.57
CA SER A 14 -0.06 -2.50 -4.66
C SER A 14 -1.37 -3.25 -4.83
N ALA A 15 -1.43 -4.51 -4.38
CA ALA A 15 -2.61 -5.36 -4.42
C ALA A 15 -3.14 -5.67 -3.00
N CYS A 16 -2.75 -4.86 -2.01
CA CYS A 16 -3.13 -5.05 -0.62
C CYS A 16 -4.24 -4.07 -0.20
N ARG A 17 -5.31 -4.59 0.40
CA ARG A 17 -6.42 -3.77 0.92
C ARG A 17 -6.00 -2.79 2.02
N PHE A 18 -5.00 -3.15 2.81
CA PHE A 18 -4.50 -2.33 3.93
C PHE A 18 -3.53 -1.23 3.50
N ALA A 19 -3.02 -1.29 2.27
CA ALA A 19 -2.11 -0.27 1.77
C ALA A 19 -2.89 1.03 1.52
N ARG A 20 -2.36 2.14 2.04
CA ARG A 20 -2.89 3.49 1.81
C ARG A 20 -1.88 4.25 0.98
N VAL A 21 -2.34 4.73 -0.17
CA VAL A 21 -1.52 5.48 -1.13
C VAL A 21 -1.92 6.94 -1.05
N GLN A 22 -1.00 7.80 -0.63
CA GLN A 22 -1.20 9.25 -0.60
C GLN A 22 -0.43 9.87 -1.75
N ARG A 23 -1.12 10.61 -2.62
CA ARG A 23 -0.48 11.35 -3.72
C ARG A 23 -0.45 12.83 -3.35
N SER A 24 0.74 13.42 -3.33
CA SER A 24 0.91 14.87 -3.15
C SER A 24 0.68 15.61 -4.47
N ALA A 25 0.22 16.86 -4.40
CA ALA A 25 0.06 17.73 -5.57
C ALA A 25 1.36 17.92 -6.37
N LYS A 26 2.52 17.74 -5.73
CA LYS A 26 3.86 17.74 -6.36
C LYS A 26 4.21 16.44 -7.11
N GLY A 27 3.31 15.45 -7.16
CA GLY A 27 3.53 14.16 -7.83
C GLY A 27 4.20 13.08 -6.97
N SER A 28 4.57 13.39 -5.72
CA SER A 28 5.13 12.39 -4.79
C SER A 28 4.06 11.39 -4.36
N VAL A 29 4.40 10.10 -4.38
CA VAL A 29 3.52 9.01 -3.96
C VAL A 29 4.07 8.39 -2.68
N PHE A 30 3.27 8.40 -1.62
CA PHE A 30 3.60 7.81 -0.33
C PHE A 30 2.75 6.58 -0.08
N TRP A 31 3.40 5.48 0.27
CA TRP A 31 2.74 4.22 0.62
C TRP A 31 2.88 4.00 2.12
N ARG A 32 1.75 3.77 2.80
CA ARG A 32 1.74 3.39 4.20
C ARG A 32 0.87 2.17 4.47
N CYS A 33 1.26 1.35 5.44
CA CYS A 33 0.46 0.22 5.89
C CYS A 33 -0.48 0.66 7.01
N ALA A 34 -1.80 0.55 6.80
CA ALA A 34 -2.76 0.81 7.89
C ALA A 34 -2.72 -0.27 8.98
N ARG A 35 -2.39 -1.50 8.61
CA ARG A 35 -2.34 -2.64 9.54
C ARG A 35 -1.19 -2.54 10.55
N ALA A 36 -0.15 -1.76 10.24
CA ALA A 36 0.95 -1.49 11.16
C ALA A 36 0.54 -0.69 12.42
N ALA A 37 -0.69 -0.16 12.46
CA ALA A 37 -1.24 0.44 13.68
C ALA A 37 -1.72 -0.60 14.70
N GLU A 38 -2.05 -1.82 14.25
CA GLU A 38 -2.55 -2.91 15.10
C GLU A 38 -1.51 -4.03 15.28
N ASP A 39 -0.53 -4.12 14.37
CA ASP A 39 0.50 -5.15 14.37
C ASP A 39 1.89 -4.52 14.27
N ASP A 40 2.62 -4.51 15.39
CA ASP A 40 3.98 -3.97 15.50
C ASP A 40 5.01 -4.72 14.65
N ARG A 41 4.68 -5.91 14.13
CA ARG A 41 5.56 -6.64 13.20
C ARG A 41 5.62 -5.97 11.83
N LEU A 42 4.65 -5.11 11.52
CA LEU A 42 4.56 -4.40 10.25
C LEU A 42 5.14 -3.01 10.39
N ARG A 43 5.87 -2.55 9.38
CA ARG A 43 6.33 -1.16 9.32
C ARG A 43 5.26 -0.25 8.74
N PRO A 44 4.93 0.90 9.38
CA PRO A 44 3.99 1.89 8.84
C PRO A 44 4.42 2.39 7.47
N TYR A 45 5.73 2.58 7.26
CA TYR A 45 6.35 2.92 5.98
C TYR A 45 7.28 1.77 5.57
N PRO A 46 6.78 0.75 4.86
CA PRO A 46 7.62 -0.36 4.44
C PRO A 46 8.58 0.09 3.31
N PRO A 47 9.83 -0.39 3.28
CA PRO A 47 10.70 -0.17 2.14
C PRO A 47 10.12 -0.89 0.92
N LEU A 48 9.94 -0.17 -0.18
CA LEU A 48 9.45 -0.72 -1.43
C LEU A 48 10.63 -1.23 -2.29
N PRO A 49 10.46 -2.31 -3.08
CA PRO A 49 9.24 -3.10 -3.23
C PRO A 49 9.05 -4.17 -2.14
N VAL A 50 7.81 -4.32 -1.64
CA VAL A 50 7.47 -5.35 -0.65
C VAL A 50 7.30 -6.71 -1.34
N ARG A 51 8.27 -7.59 -1.16
CA ARG A 51 8.26 -8.94 -1.74
C ARG A 51 7.55 -9.99 -0.87
N ALA A 52 7.52 -9.77 0.44
CA ALA A 52 6.88 -10.65 1.40
C ALA A 52 6.23 -9.81 2.51
N CYS A 53 4.97 -10.11 2.82
CA CYS A 53 4.23 -9.46 3.91
C CYS A 53 3.34 -10.52 4.58
N VAL A 54 3.50 -10.67 5.90
CA VAL A 54 2.74 -11.66 6.69
C VAL A 54 1.26 -11.29 6.85
N ALA A 55 0.95 -10.00 6.70
CA ALA A 55 -0.41 -9.46 6.78
C ALA A 55 -0.91 -8.98 5.41
N PHE A 56 -0.40 -9.57 4.32
CA PHE A 56 -0.90 -9.29 2.99
C PHE A 56 -2.33 -9.82 2.85
N GLU A 57 -3.25 -8.94 2.46
CA GLU A 57 -4.63 -9.32 2.14
C GLU A 57 -4.99 -8.73 0.78
N ALA A 58 -5.34 -9.61 -0.16
CA ALA A 58 -5.64 -9.23 -1.53
C ALA A 58 -6.84 -8.29 -1.59
N GLY A 59 -6.66 -7.13 -2.22
CA GLY A 59 -7.70 -6.14 -2.43
C GLY A 59 -7.12 -4.84 -2.99
N ALA A 60 -7.92 -4.10 -3.75
CA ALA A 60 -7.48 -2.81 -4.27
C ALA A 60 -7.22 -1.85 -3.09
N PRO A 61 -6.04 -1.23 -3.00
CA PRO A 61 -5.81 -0.18 -2.02
C PRO A 61 -6.80 0.96 -2.29
N PRO A 62 -7.45 1.51 -1.24
CA PRO A 62 -8.32 2.66 -1.43
C PRO A 62 -7.49 3.83 -1.97
N GLU A 63 -7.89 4.38 -3.12
CA GLU A 63 -7.30 5.58 -3.68
C GLU A 63 -7.46 6.75 -2.69
N SER A 64 -6.35 7.25 -2.15
CA SER A 64 -6.35 8.53 -1.44
C SER A 64 -6.01 9.64 -2.44
N ASN A 65 -6.97 9.94 -3.31
CA ASN A 65 -6.89 11.10 -4.18
C ASN A 65 -8.05 12.07 -3.92
N ARG A 66 -8.43 12.27 -2.65
CA ARG A 66 -9.31 13.38 -2.31
C ARG A 66 -8.44 14.62 -2.06
N PRO A 67 -8.29 15.56 -3.01
CA PRO A 67 -7.91 16.91 -2.64
C PRO A 67 -9.01 17.42 -1.69
N GLU A 68 -8.65 17.77 -0.46
CA GLU A 68 -9.56 18.49 0.42
C GLU A 68 -9.83 19.89 -0.19
N PRO A 69 -11.11 20.32 -0.29
CA PRO A 69 -11.46 21.69 -0.67
C PRO A 69 -11.13 22.70 0.43
#